data_AF-A0A9Y3RZB4-F1
#
_entry.id   AF-A0A9Y3RZB4-F1
#
_cell.length_a   1.000
_cell.length_b   1.000
_cell.length_c   1.000
_cell.angle_alpha   90.00
_cell.angle_beta   90.00
_cell.angle_gamma   90.00
#
_symmetry.space_group_name_H-M   'P 1'
#
loop_
_entity.id
_entity.type
_entity.pdbx_description
1 polymer ?
#
loop_
_entity_poly.entity_id
_entity_poly.type
_entity_poly.pdbx_seq_one_letter_code
_entity_poly.pdbx_strand_id
1 'polypeptide(L)'
;MTASAQLCLLAYLTLTLGLTLGLGPNKNMGFTFLLPAGSTECFYHRTAMNDSMEVEYQVIAGSGLDVGFILLSPTGHRLVSDFRRSDGIHMVDPTVDGDYRLCFDNSFSKMSEKMVFFEVVINNQNSKNGGQDDWLETVTSDSMVDYKMEDIRARMDSVHRHLEKSHQVQAMLRAFEARDRYLLEDNLWRVSFWSCVNLSVMLTVAVVQIYTLRRLFVNTKQVRT
;
A
#
# COMPACT_ATOMS: atom_id res chain seq x y z
N MET A 1 -30.67 12.88 -37.29
CA MET A 1 -29.50 12.73 -36.38
C MET A 1 -28.53 11.81 -37.09
N THR A 2 -27.35 12.32 -37.41
CA THR A 2 -26.49 11.88 -38.52
C THR A 2 -25.75 10.57 -38.19
N ALA A 3 -25.63 9.67 -39.17
CA ALA A 3 -24.92 8.38 -39.06
C ALA A 3 -23.48 8.53 -38.50
N SER A 4 -22.86 9.71 -38.70
CA SER A 4 -21.57 10.09 -38.11
C SER A 4 -21.56 10.05 -36.58
N ALA A 5 -22.65 10.45 -35.92
CA ALA A 5 -22.72 10.47 -34.47
C ALA A 5 -22.79 9.05 -33.88
N GLN A 6 -23.45 8.11 -34.56
CA GLN A 6 -23.50 6.70 -34.13
C GLN A 6 -22.18 5.98 -34.34
N LEU A 7 -21.46 6.24 -35.44
CA LEU A 7 -20.12 5.71 -35.68
C LEU A 7 -19.11 6.19 -34.64
N CYS A 8 -19.16 7.47 -34.26
CA CYS A 8 -18.30 8.00 -33.19
C CYS A 8 -18.61 7.39 -31.81
N LEU A 9 -19.88 7.19 -31.48
CA LEU A 9 -20.30 6.55 -30.21
C LEU A 9 -19.85 5.09 -30.13
N LEU A 10 -19.98 4.33 -31.21
CA LEU A 10 -19.52 2.94 -31.28
C LEU A 10 -17.99 2.86 -31.21
N ALA A 11 -17.27 3.74 -31.90
CA ALA A 11 -15.82 3.82 -31.82
C ALA A 11 -15.35 4.14 -30.38
N TYR A 12 -15.99 5.10 -29.71
CA TYR A 12 -15.71 5.43 -28.31
C TYR A 12 -16.00 4.25 -27.36
N LEU A 13 -17.11 3.53 -27.56
CA LEU A 13 -17.45 2.33 -26.80
C LEU A 13 -16.44 1.21 -27.01
N THR A 14 -15.95 0.98 -28.23
CA THR A 14 -14.91 -0.02 -28.50
C THR A 14 -13.54 0.38 -27.93
N LEU A 15 -13.21 1.68 -27.97
CA LEU A 15 -11.94 2.19 -27.46
C LEU A 15 -11.89 2.13 -25.92
N THR A 16 -13.02 2.43 -25.26
CA THR A 16 -13.15 2.36 -23.80
C THR A 16 -13.16 0.91 -23.30
N LEU A 17 -13.82 -0.01 -24.02
CA LEU A 17 -13.83 -1.43 -23.66
C LEU A 17 -12.44 -2.07 -23.82
N GLY A 18 -11.71 -1.75 -24.89
CA GLY A 18 -10.34 -2.22 -25.11
C GLY A 18 -9.35 -1.74 -24.04
N LEU A 19 -9.52 -0.51 -23.55
CA LEU A 19 -8.66 0.05 -22.49
C LEU A 19 -8.93 -0.61 -21.12
N THR A 20 -10.17 -1.04 -20.85
CA THR A 20 -10.52 -1.71 -19.58
C THR A 20 -10.08 -3.18 -19.52
N LEU A 21 -9.92 -3.85 -20.67
CA LEU A 21 -9.52 -5.27 -20.76
C LEU A 21 -8.00 -5.47 -20.82
N GLY A 22 -7.22 -4.41 -21.01
CA GLY A 22 -5.76 -4.48 -21.14
C GLY A 22 -4.96 -4.57 -19.83
N LEU A 23 -5.60 -4.33 -18.68
CA LEU A 23 -4.96 -4.53 -17.37
C LEU A 23 -5.15 -5.98 -16.94
N GLY A 24 -4.23 -6.85 -17.33
CA GLY A 24 -4.12 -8.18 -16.74
C GLY A 24 -4.00 -8.11 -15.22
N PRO A 25 -4.45 -9.14 -14.48
CA PRO A 25 -4.35 -9.15 -13.02
C PRO A 25 -2.88 -9.01 -12.60
N ASN A 26 -2.57 -7.98 -11.82
CA ASN A 26 -1.28 -7.89 -11.15
C ASN A 26 -1.16 -9.10 -10.21
N LYS A 27 -0.22 -10.00 -10.52
CA LYS A 27 0.06 -11.17 -9.68
C LYS A 27 0.83 -10.81 -8.40
N ASN A 28 1.39 -9.59 -8.35
CA ASN A 28 2.14 -9.11 -7.20
C ASN A 28 1.18 -8.68 -6.09
N MET A 29 1.50 -9.06 -4.86
CA MET A 29 0.70 -8.79 -3.68
C MET A 29 1.60 -8.23 -2.58
N GLY A 30 1.30 -7.03 -2.08
CA GLY A 30 2.03 -6.47 -0.94
C GLY A 30 1.17 -5.53 -0.12
N PHE A 31 1.28 -5.61 1.20
CA PHE A 31 0.61 -4.72 2.13
C PHE A 31 1.26 -4.75 3.51
N THR A 32 0.96 -3.72 4.31
CA THR A 32 1.38 -3.61 5.71
C THR A 32 0.23 -4.03 6.61
N PHE A 33 0.51 -4.86 7.61
CA PHE A 33 -0.48 -5.28 8.60
C PHE A 33 0.07 -5.17 10.03
N LEU A 34 -0.85 -5.18 11.00
CA LEU A 34 -0.54 -5.23 12.42
C LEU A 34 -0.59 -6.69 12.88
N LEU A 35 0.49 -7.16 13.48
CA LEU A 35 0.65 -8.49 14.05
C LEU A 35 0.51 -8.40 15.58
N PRO A 36 -0.59 -8.91 16.15
CA PRO A 36 -0.85 -8.81 17.58
C PRO A 36 0.23 -9.47 18.46
N ALA A 37 0.25 -9.09 19.73
CA ALA A 37 1.15 -9.69 20.71
C ALA A 37 0.80 -11.16 20.94
N GLY A 38 1.79 -12.05 20.90
CA GLY A 38 1.61 -13.46 21.24
C GLY A 38 0.87 -14.28 20.18
N SER A 39 0.61 -13.75 18.98
CA SER A 39 -0.11 -14.42 17.91
C SER A 39 0.77 -14.70 16.69
N THR A 40 0.23 -15.52 15.78
CA THR A 40 0.82 -15.80 14.47
C THR A 40 -0.26 -15.53 13.42
N GLU A 41 0.07 -14.73 12.40
CA GLU A 41 -0.82 -14.44 11.28
C GLU A 41 -0.28 -15.09 10.01
N CYS A 42 -1.17 -15.67 9.19
CA CYS A 42 -0.76 -16.33 7.96
C CYS A 42 -1.58 -15.87 6.75
N PHE A 43 -0.89 -15.68 5.64
CA PHE A 43 -1.45 -15.30 4.35
C PHE A 43 -1.23 -16.42 3.34
N TYR A 44 -2.15 -16.54 2.39
CA TYR A 44 -2.11 -17.56 1.34
C TYR A 44 -1.98 -16.87 -0.01
N HIS A 45 -1.05 -17.34 -0.83
CA HIS A 45 -0.84 -16.85 -2.18
C HIS A 45 -0.80 -18.01 -3.16
N ARG A 46 -1.63 -17.94 -4.20
CA ARG A 46 -1.71 -18.99 -5.21
C ARG A 46 -0.73 -18.72 -6.34
N THR A 47 0.16 -19.66 -6.59
CA THR A 47 1.17 -19.57 -7.65
C THR A 47 1.00 -20.70 -8.65
N ALA A 48 1.27 -20.43 -9.93
CA ALA A 48 1.26 -21.43 -10.99
C ALA A 48 2.59 -22.20 -11.03
N MET A 49 2.58 -23.40 -11.59
CA MET A 49 3.80 -24.20 -11.77
C MET A 49 4.84 -23.51 -12.67
N ASN A 50 6.13 -23.68 -12.35
CA ASN A 50 7.28 -23.14 -13.10
C ASN A 50 7.39 -21.60 -13.15
N ASP A 51 6.67 -20.88 -12.27
CA ASP A 51 6.95 -19.46 -12.04
C ASP A 51 8.06 -19.31 -10.98
N SER A 52 8.70 -18.14 -10.88
CA SER A 52 9.59 -17.80 -9.76
C SER A 52 8.88 -16.86 -8.80
N MET A 53 8.82 -17.23 -7.53
CA MET A 53 8.18 -16.45 -6.47
C MET A 53 9.24 -15.83 -5.58
N GLU A 54 9.21 -14.51 -5.42
CA GLU A 54 10.04 -13.77 -4.48
C GLU A 54 9.16 -13.22 -3.36
N VAL A 55 9.59 -13.40 -2.12
CA VAL A 55 8.92 -12.90 -0.92
C VAL A 55 9.88 -12.01 -0.16
N GLU A 56 9.49 -10.75 0.05
CA GLU A 56 10.21 -9.80 0.88
C GLU A 56 9.35 -9.43 2.09
N TYR A 57 9.96 -9.30 3.26
CA TYR A 57 9.29 -8.75 4.44
C TYR A 57 10.20 -7.83 5.24
N GLN A 58 9.58 -6.88 5.95
CA GLN A 58 10.26 -5.93 6.82
C GLN A 58 9.37 -5.55 8.01
N VAL A 59 9.94 -5.54 9.21
CA VAL A 59 9.31 -5.03 10.43
C VAL A 59 9.50 -3.52 10.49
N ILE A 60 8.41 -2.78 10.33
CA ILE A 60 8.39 -1.31 10.31
C ILE A 60 8.41 -0.74 11.73
N ALA A 61 7.64 -1.34 12.64
CA ALA A 61 7.48 -0.83 14.00
C ALA A 61 7.15 -1.95 15.00
N GLY A 62 7.42 -1.69 16.29
CA GLY A 62 7.18 -2.62 17.39
C GLY A 62 8.43 -2.84 18.24
N SER A 63 8.25 -3.44 19.42
CA SER A 63 9.38 -3.76 20.31
C SER A 63 10.29 -4.83 19.68
N GLY A 64 11.61 -4.65 19.76
CA GLY A 64 12.61 -5.61 19.28
C GLY A 64 12.84 -5.64 17.76
N LEU A 65 11.96 -5.02 16.96
CA LEU A 65 12.02 -4.98 15.49
C LEU A 65 12.33 -6.34 14.84
N ASP A 66 11.81 -7.42 15.42
CA ASP A 66 12.05 -8.79 15.01
C ASP A 66 10.74 -9.55 14.77
N VAL A 67 10.70 -10.50 13.84
CA VAL A 67 9.55 -11.38 13.59
C VAL A 67 10.04 -12.79 13.24
N GLY A 68 9.25 -13.81 13.55
CA GLY A 68 9.46 -15.14 12.99
C GLY A 68 8.77 -15.24 11.64
N PHE A 69 9.43 -15.78 10.62
CA PHE A 69 8.83 -15.96 9.30
C PHE A 69 8.93 -17.41 8.85
N ILE A 70 7.83 -17.95 8.34
CA ILE A 70 7.76 -19.33 7.84
C ILE A 70 7.06 -19.32 6.49
N LEU A 71 7.73 -19.88 5.47
CA LEU A 71 7.14 -20.15 4.16
C LEU A 71 6.89 -21.64 3.99
N LEU A 72 5.65 -22.01 3.71
CA LEU A 72 5.22 -23.38 3.47
C LEU A 72 4.78 -23.54 2.02
N SER A 73 5.22 -24.63 1.39
CA SER A 73 4.75 -25.05 0.07
C SER A 73 3.29 -25.51 0.13
N PRO A 74 2.60 -25.59 -1.02
CA PRO A 74 1.25 -26.16 -1.12
C PRO A 74 1.17 -27.63 -0.64
N THR A 75 2.29 -28.34 -0.69
CA THR A 75 2.45 -29.72 -0.19
C THR A 75 2.69 -29.81 1.32
N GLY A 76 2.78 -28.68 2.02
CA GLY A 76 3.01 -28.61 3.47
C GLY A 76 4.48 -28.69 3.89
N HIS A 77 5.42 -28.69 2.94
CA HIS A 77 6.85 -28.64 3.26
C HIS A 77 7.27 -27.23 3.64
N ARG A 78 8.10 -27.12 4.67
CA ARG A 78 8.68 -25.83 5.08
C ARG A 78 9.84 -25.50 4.16
N LEU A 79 9.68 -24.44 3.36
CA LEU A 79 10.69 -23.95 2.42
C LEU A 79 11.65 -22.98 3.10
N VAL A 80 11.11 -22.08 3.93
CA VAL A 80 11.89 -21.06 4.65
C VAL A 80 11.47 -21.03 6.11
N SER A 81 12.43 -20.79 6.99
CA SER A 81 12.21 -20.62 8.43
C SER A 81 13.20 -19.61 8.98
N ASP A 82 12.74 -18.40 9.22
CA ASP A 82 13.49 -17.37 9.92
C ASP A 82 13.01 -17.22 11.36
N PHE A 83 13.96 -16.95 12.25
CA PHE A 83 13.68 -16.70 13.65
C PHE A 83 14.21 -15.33 14.05
N ARG A 84 13.32 -14.47 14.56
CA ARG A 84 13.62 -13.15 15.10
C ARG A 84 14.48 -12.28 14.15
N ARG A 85 14.00 -12.11 12.92
CA ARG A 85 14.63 -11.25 11.90
C ARG A 85 13.83 -9.95 11.72
N SER A 86 14.53 -8.86 11.44
CA SER A 86 13.93 -7.56 11.12
C SER A 86 13.42 -7.47 9.69
N ASP A 87 14.07 -8.21 8.79
CA ASP A 87 13.82 -8.20 7.35
C ASP A 87 14.36 -9.49 6.74
N GLY A 88 13.88 -9.82 5.55
CA GLY A 88 14.34 -10.98 4.78
C GLY A 88 13.75 -11.02 3.38
N ILE A 89 14.54 -11.52 2.42
CA ILE A 89 14.14 -11.74 1.03
C ILE A 89 14.39 -13.21 0.70
N HIS A 90 13.37 -13.88 0.17
CA HIS A 90 13.40 -15.31 -0.14
C HIS A 90 12.85 -15.58 -1.52
N MET A 91 13.60 -16.34 -2.32
CA MET A 91 13.21 -16.72 -3.67
C MET A 91 12.92 -18.23 -3.75
N VAL A 92 11.82 -18.59 -4.39
CA VAL A 92 11.40 -19.97 -4.65
C VAL A 92 11.30 -20.14 -6.17
N ASP A 93 12.18 -20.97 -6.73
CA ASP A 93 12.21 -21.33 -8.15
C ASP A 93 12.72 -22.79 -8.30
N PRO A 94 11.99 -23.69 -8.98
CA PRO A 94 10.65 -23.52 -9.56
C PRO A 94 9.54 -23.61 -8.52
N THR A 95 8.47 -22.86 -8.74
CA THR A 95 7.23 -22.99 -7.94
C THR A 95 6.38 -24.17 -8.41
N VAL A 96 5.61 -24.71 -7.47
CA VAL A 96 4.63 -25.78 -7.68
C VAL A 96 3.24 -25.16 -7.70
N ASP A 97 2.35 -25.67 -8.54
CA ASP A 97 0.96 -25.18 -8.57
C ASP A 97 0.28 -25.36 -7.22
N GLY A 98 -0.27 -24.28 -6.67
CA GLY A 98 -1.06 -24.32 -5.45
C GLY A 98 -0.89 -23.09 -4.55
N ASP A 99 -1.42 -23.20 -3.33
CA ASP A 99 -1.47 -22.11 -2.37
C ASP A 99 -0.28 -22.19 -1.40
N TYR A 100 0.65 -21.26 -1.56
CA TYR A 100 1.75 -21.05 -0.63
C TYR A 100 1.27 -20.33 0.62
N ARG A 101 1.75 -20.76 1.78
CA ARG A 101 1.37 -20.16 3.08
C ARG A 101 2.55 -19.42 3.68
N LEU A 102 2.39 -18.11 3.84
CA LEU A 102 3.33 -17.19 4.47
C LEU A 102 2.86 -16.94 5.89
N CYS A 103 3.63 -17.29 6.92
CA CYS A 103 3.27 -17.08 8.31
C CYS A 103 4.26 -16.17 9.02
N PHE A 104 3.73 -15.19 9.74
CA PHE A 104 4.47 -14.25 10.57
C PHE A 104 4.15 -14.52 12.04
N ASP A 105 5.17 -14.86 12.81
CA ASP A 105 5.06 -15.24 14.22
C ASP A 105 5.55 -14.13 15.15
N ASN A 106 4.68 -13.73 16.07
CA ASN A 106 4.96 -12.83 17.19
C ASN A 106 4.61 -13.47 18.55
N SER A 107 4.59 -14.80 18.61
CA SER A 107 4.29 -15.56 19.83
C SER A 107 5.22 -15.24 21.01
N PHE A 108 6.43 -14.75 20.71
CA PHE A 108 7.47 -14.37 21.66
C PHE A 108 7.29 -12.98 22.30
N SER A 109 6.61 -12.02 21.68
CA SER A 109 6.29 -10.73 22.32
C SER A 109 4.89 -10.77 22.92
N LYS A 110 4.80 -10.94 24.25
CA LYS A 110 3.52 -11.05 24.97
C LYS A 110 2.79 -9.73 25.19
N MET A 111 3.46 -8.59 24.99
CA MET A 111 2.95 -7.29 25.43
C MET A 111 2.94 -6.22 24.34
N SER A 112 3.57 -6.48 23.18
CA SER A 112 3.72 -5.49 22.11
C SER A 112 3.31 -6.08 20.77
N GLU A 113 2.47 -5.35 20.05
CA GLU A 113 2.18 -5.62 18.64
C GLU A 113 3.36 -5.18 17.75
N LYS A 114 3.40 -5.73 16.55
CA LYS A 114 4.39 -5.41 15.53
C LYS A 114 3.69 -4.98 14.25
N MET A 115 4.31 -4.10 13.49
CA MET A 115 3.85 -3.67 12.17
C MET A 115 4.80 -4.26 11.14
N VAL A 116 4.28 -5.12 10.28
CA VAL A 116 5.07 -5.85 9.29
C VAL A 116 4.54 -5.51 7.91
N PHE A 117 5.44 -5.13 7.03
CA PHE A 117 5.20 -5.02 5.60
C PHE A 117 5.77 -6.26 4.92
N PHE A 118 5.02 -6.81 3.96
CA PHE A 118 5.53 -7.85 3.10
C PHE A 118 5.01 -7.70 1.69
N GLU A 119 5.78 -8.23 0.75
CA GLU A 119 5.47 -8.24 -0.67
C GLU A 119 5.84 -9.60 -1.28
N VAL A 120 5.00 -10.04 -2.21
CA VAL A 120 5.17 -11.24 -3.01
C VAL A 120 5.18 -10.83 -4.47
N VAL A 121 6.28 -11.13 -5.16
CA VAL A 121 6.47 -10.85 -6.59
C VAL A 121 6.53 -12.18 -7.32
N ILE A 122 5.69 -12.34 -8.36
CA ILE A 122 5.67 -13.55 -9.19
C ILE A 122 6.15 -13.20 -10.58
N ASN A 123 7.33 -13.71 -10.95
CA ASN A 123 7.81 -13.59 -12.32
C ASN A 123 7.44 -14.85 -13.10
N ASN A 124 6.62 -14.68 -14.13
CA ASN A 124 6.20 -15.77 -14.99
C ASN A 124 7.25 -16.00 -16.08
N GLN A 125 7.95 -17.13 -16.01
CA GLN A 125 8.96 -17.48 -17.01
C GLN A 125 8.33 -17.80 -18.38
N ASN A 126 7.08 -18.30 -18.42
CA ASN A 126 6.37 -18.64 -19.66
C ASN A 126 5.80 -17.42 -20.42
N SER A 127 5.57 -16.29 -19.74
CA SER A 127 4.99 -15.09 -20.37
C SER A 127 6.02 -14.28 -21.18
N LYS A 128 7.31 -14.63 -21.11
CA LYS A 128 8.34 -14.05 -21.98
C LYS A 128 8.25 -14.52 -23.44
N ASN A 129 7.46 -15.57 -23.72
CA ASN A 129 7.28 -16.12 -25.07
C ASN A 129 6.05 -15.57 -25.82
N GLY A 130 5.32 -14.59 -25.25
CA GLY A 130 3.99 -14.18 -25.76
C GLY A 130 3.93 -12.89 -26.59
N GLY A 131 5.03 -12.14 -26.75
CA GLY A 131 4.94 -10.85 -27.46
C GLY A 131 6.25 -10.16 -27.82
N GLN A 132 7.40 -10.81 -27.62
CA GLN A 132 8.70 -10.20 -27.93
C GLN A 132 9.40 -10.80 -29.17
N ASP A 133 9.01 -12.01 -29.60
CA ASP A 133 9.67 -12.72 -30.70
C ASP A 133 9.45 -12.08 -32.08
N ASP A 134 8.32 -11.41 -32.32
CA ASP A 134 8.01 -10.85 -33.65
C ASP A 134 8.84 -9.61 -34.01
N TRP A 135 9.39 -8.91 -33.01
CA TRP A 135 10.30 -7.77 -33.24
C TRP A 135 11.76 -8.19 -33.47
N LEU A 136 12.14 -9.41 -33.06
CA LEU A 136 13.52 -9.86 -33.12
C LEU A 136 13.87 -10.50 -34.48
N GLU A 137 12.89 -11.09 -35.17
CA GLU A 137 13.11 -11.76 -36.45
C GLU A 137 13.42 -10.79 -37.60
N THR A 138 12.91 -9.55 -37.53
CA THR A 138 13.15 -8.51 -38.56
C THR A 138 14.54 -7.83 -38.45
N VAL A 139 15.27 -8.01 -37.33
CA VAL A 139 16.55 -7.32 -37.07
C VAL A 139 17.77 -8.19 -37.40
N THR A 140 17.58 -9.45 -37.81
CA THR A 140 18.66 -10.43 -38.07
C THR A 140 19.46 -10.18 -39.36
N SER A 141 19.37 -9.00 -39.97
CA SER A 141 20.17 -8.63 -41.13
C SER A 141 20.88 -7.28 -40.95
N ASP A 142 21.67 -7.11 -39.90
CA ASP A 142 22.85 -6.23 -39.98
C ASP A 142 23.88 -6.56 -38.90
N SER A 143 24.92 -7.33 -39.24
CA SER A 143 25.96 -7.82 -38.32
C SER A 143 26.93 -6.76 -37.81
N MET A 144 26.53 -5.48 -37.83
CA MET A 144 27.31 -4.33 -37.34
C MET A 144 26.48 -3.34 -36.51
N VAL A 145 25.35 -3.77 -35.93
CA VAL A 145 24.53 -2.93 -35.03
C VAL A 145 24.33 -3.53 -33.62
N ASP A 146 24.79 -4.76 -33.37
CA ASP A 146 24.65 -5.44 -32.07
C ASP A 146 25.34 -4.71 -30.91
N TYR A 147 26.61 -4.32 -31.09
CA TYR A 147 27.40 -3.77 -29.99
C TYR A 147 26.90 -2.42 -29.44
N LYS A 148 26.11 -1.66 -30.21
CA LYS A 148 25.49 -0.40 -29.74
C LYS A 148 24.06 -0.60 -29.23
N MET A 149 23.36 -1.65 -29.67
CA MET A 149 22.02 -1.95 -29.20
C MET A 149 22.03 -2.62 -27.82
N GLU A 150 23.00 -3.49 -27.53
CA GLU A 150 23.17 -4.07 -26.18
C GLU A 150 23.38 -3.00 -25.10
N ASP A 151 24.20 -1.98 -25.36
CA ASP A 151 24.47 -0.91 -24.37
C ASP A 151 23.23 -0.02 -24.16
N ILE A 152 22.47 0.29 -25.22
CA ILE A 152 21.22 1.05 -25.10
C ILE A 152 20.14 0.23 -24.36
N ARG A 153 20.05 -1.07 -24.66
CA ARG A 153 19.11 -1.98 -23.99
C ARG A 153 19.44 -2.13 -22.51
N ALA A 154 20.73 -2.28 -22.17
CA ALA A 154 21.20 -2.32 -20.79
C ALA A 154 20.91 -1.01 -20.03
N ARG A 155 21.07 0.15 -20.70
CA ARG A 155 20.73 1.46 -20.13
C ARG A 155 19.23 1.61 -19.91
N MET A 156 18.41 1.14 -20.85
CA MET A 156 16.95 1.20 -20.76
C MET A 156 16.41 0.28 -19.67
N ASP A 157 16.95 -0.93 -19.53
CA ASP A 157 16.64 -1.87 -18.45
C ASP A 157 17.07 -1.35 -17.09
N SER A 158 18.18 -0.62 -17.03
CA SER A 158 18.60 0.06 -15.79
C SER A 158 17.58 1.14 -15.43
N VAL A 159 17.24 2.03 -16.35
CA VAL A 159 16.24 3.09 -16.13
C VAL A 159 14.88 2.51 -15.76
N HIS A 160 14.43 1.44 -16.40
CA HIS A 160 13.17 0.78 -16.06
C HIS A 160 13.17 0.24 -14.63
N ARG A 161 14.26 -0.44 -14.22
CA ARG A 161 14.44 -0.91 -12.84
C ARG A 161 14.49 0.23 -11.83
N HIS A 162 15.09 1.37 -12.19
CA HIS A 162 15.10 2.57 -11.34
C HIS A 162 13.71 3.22 -11.23
N LEU A 163 12.92 3.20 -12.30
CA LEU A 163 11.55 3.74 -12.32
C LEU A 163 10.56 2.86 -11.57
N GLU A 164 10.67 1.53 -11.69
CA GLU A 164 9.86 0.57 -10.93
C GLU A 164 10.10 0.73 -9.43
N LYS A 165 11.37 0.78 -9.01
CA LYS A 165 11.74 1.05 -7.61
C LYS A 165 11.22 2.40 -7.12
N SER A 166 11.29 3.44 -7.95
CA SER A 166 10.75 4.78 -7.60
C SER A 166 9.23 4.76 -7.42
N HIS A 167 8.52 4.03 -8.28
CA HIS A 167 7.06 3.93 -8.21
C HIS A 167 6.59 3.20 -6.95
N GLN A 168 7.32 2.15 -6.55
CA GLN A 168 7.08 1.40 -5.31
C GLN A 168 7.31 2.27 -4.07
N VAL A 169 8.40 3.06 -4.05
CA VAL A 169 8.66 4.03 -2.97
C VAL A 169 7.59 5.12 -2.91
N GLN A 170 7.14 5.61 -4.06
CA GLN A 170 6.10 6.65 -4.13
C GLN A 170 4.74 6.11 -3.65
N ALA A 171 4.42 4.83 -3.88
CA ALA A 171 3.23 4.19 -3.34
C ALA A 171 3.30 4.05 -1.81
N MET A 172 4.46 3.65 -1.28
CA MET A 172 4.71 3.55 0.16
C MET A 172 4.58 4.92 0.86
N LEU A 173 5.17 5.97 0.30
CA LEU A 173 5.09 7.33 0.84
C LEU A 173 3.64 7.86 0.86
N ARG A 174 2.83 7.55 -0.16
CA ARG A 174 1.39 7.92 -0.17
C ARG A 174 0.60 7.19 0.92
N ALA A 175 0.94 5.92 1.20
CA ALA A 175 0.30 5.17 2.28
C ALA A 175 0.68 5.73 3.66
N PHE A 176 1.93 6.14 3.87
CA PHE A 176 2.34 6.85 5.09
C PHE A 176 1.68 8.23 5.21
N GLU A 177 1.60 9.02 4.15
CA GLU A 177 0.94 10.33 4.18
C GLU A 177 -0.55 10.20 4.56
N ALA A 178 -1.25 9.21 4.01
CA ALA A 178 -2.66 8.96 4.33
C ALA A 178 -2.85 8.61 5.82
N ARG A 179 -1.93 7.83 6.40
CA ARG A 179 -1.95 7.47 7.81
C ARG A 179 -1.62 8.65 8.72
N ASP A 180 -0.62 9.45 8.36
CA ASP A 180 -0.22 10.62 9.14
C ASP A 180 -1.32 11.69 9.16
N ARG A 181 -2.03 11.88 8.04
CA ARG A 181 -3.21 12.76 8.00
C ARG A 181 -4.30 12.30 8.97
N TYR A 182 -4.58 11.01 9.03
CA TYR A 182 -5.60 10.47 9.93
C TYR A 182 -5.26 10.74 11.41
N LEU A 183 -3.98 10.57 11.79
CA LEU A 183 -3.53 10.87 13.15
C LEU A 183 -3.59 12.38 13.48
N LEU A 184 -3.25 13.25 12.52
CA LEU A 184 -3.38 14.69 12.71
C LEU A 184 -4.85 15.12 12.88
N GLU A 185 -5.76 14.57 12.06
CA GLU A 185 -7.18 14.92 12.09
C GLU A 185 -7.85 14.53 13.42
N ASP A 186 -7.54 13.35 13.96
CA ASP A 186 -8.10 12.91 15.26
C ASP A 186 -7.64 13.80 16.43
N ASN A 187 -6.35 14.14 16.45
CA ASN A 187 -5.79 15.03 17.48
C ASN A 187 -6.39 16.44 17.38
N LEU A 188 -6.50 16.98 16.16
CA LEU A 188 -7.06 18.31 15.93
C LEU A 188 -8.54 18.36 16.32
N TRP A 189 -9.32 17.31 16.02
CA TRP A 189 -10.72 17.23 16.41
C TRP A 189 -10.90 17.30 17.93
N ARG A 190 -10.13 16.50 18.68
CA ARG A 190 -10.19 16.48 20.15
C ARG A 190 -9.84 17.84 20.76
N VAL A 191 -8.75 18.47 20.30
CA VAL A 191 -8.32 19.78 20.80
C VAL A 191 -9.33 20.87 20.45
N SER A 192 -9.84 20.89 19.21
CA SER A 192 -10.83 21.85 18.74
C SER A 192 -12.13 21.75 19.55
N PHE A 193 -12.59 20.52 19.83
CA PHE A 193 -13.77 20.27 20.65
C PHE A 193 -13.64 20.87 22.05
N TRP A 194 -12.53 20.60 22.76
CA TRP A 194 -12.30 21.15 24.10
C TRP A 194 -12.14 22.67 24.09
N SER A 195 -11.56 23.25 23.03
CA SER A 195 -11.45 24.70 22.87
C SER A 195 -12.84 25.35 22.70
N CYS A 196 -13.71 24.78 21.85
CA CYS A 196 -15.08 25.24 21.69
C CYS A 196 -15.89 25.18 22.99
N VAL A 197 -15.75 24.11 23.77
CA VAL A 197 -16.40 23.99 25.09
C VAL A 197 -15.93 25.11 26.02
N ASN A 198 -14.64 25.37 26.12
CA ASN A 198 -14.11 26.45 26.97
C ASN A 198 -14.60 27.83 26.53
N LEU A 199 -14.62 28.11 25.22
CA LEU A 199 -15.16 29.36 24.66
C LEU A 199 -16.64 29.56 25.05
N SER A 200 -17.45 28.49 24.97
CA SER A 200 -18.87 28.56 25.34
C SER A 200 -19.10 28.88 26.82
N VAL A 201 -18.24 28.35 27.71
CA VAL A 201 -18.28 28.62 29.14
C VAL A 201 -17.94 30.09 29.43
N MET A 202 -16.87 30.61 28.81
CA MET A 202 -16.48 32.03 28.95
C MET A 202 -17.59 32.97 28.49
N LEU A 203 -18.23 32.66 27.36
CA LEU A 203 -19.36 33.45 26.85
C LEU A 203 -20.54 33.43 27.82
N THR A 204 -20.86 32.27 28.39
CA THR A 204 -21.94 32.12 29.37
C THR A 204 -21.68 32.97 30.61
N VAL A 205 -20.45 32.95 31.13
CA VAL A 205 -20.05 33.77 32.28
C VAL A 205 -20.17 35.27 31.95
N ALA A 206 -19.74 35.70 30.77
CA ALA A 206 -19.86 37.10 30.34
C ALA A 206 -21.34 37.55 30.27
N VAL A 207 -22.24 36.71 29.75
CA VAL A 207 -23.68 37.00 29.72
C VAL A 207 -24.26 37.12 31.13
N VAL A 208 -23.90 36.18 32.02
CA VAL A 208 -24.34 36.21 33.42
C VAL A 208 -23.85 37.48 34.11
N GLN A 209 -22.58 37.87 33.92
CA GLN A 209 -22.01 39.10 34.47
C GLN A 209 -22.74 40.36 33.98
N ILE A 210 -23.06 40.44 32.69
CA ILE A 210 -23.81 41.58 32.13
C ILE A 210 -25.23 41.61 32.69
N TYR A 211 -25.89 40.45 32.81
CA TYR A 211 -27.23 40.34 33.34
C TYR A 211 -27.31 40.75 34.82
N THR A 212 -26.37 40.29 35.65
CA THR A 212 -26.32 40.65 37.07
C THR A 212 -26.07 42.14 37.26
N LEU A 213 -25.14 42.74 36.48
CA LEU A 213 -24.91 44.19 36.50
C LEU A 213 -26.17 44.96 36.09
N ARG A 214 -26.82 44.60 34.98
CA ARG A 214 -28.08 45.26 34.58
C ARG A 214 -29.16 45.11 35.65
N ARG A 215 -29.32 43.93 36.24
CA ARG A 215 -30.32 43.69 37.29
C ARG A 215 -30.03 44.51 38.56
N LEU A 216 -28.76 44.69 38.92
CA LEU A 216 -28.37 45.50 40.08
C LEU A 216 -28.74 46.99 39.87
N PHE A 217 -28.48 47.54 38.68
CA PHE A 217 -28.74 48.96 38.38
C PHE A 217 -30.18 49.27 37.97
N VAL A 218 -30.98 48.29 37.58
CA VAL A 218 -32.42 48.48 37.31
C VAL A 218 -33.23 48.57 38.60
N ASN A 219 -32.87 47.81 39.64
CA ASN A 219 -33.59 47.80 40.92
C ASN A 219 -33.33 49.05 41.79
N THR A 220 -32.36 49.89 41.46
CA THR A 220 -32.06 51.13 42.20
C THR A 220 -32.83 52.36 41.67
N LYS A 221 -33.66 52.22 40.64
CA LYS A 221 -34.48 53.34 40.09
C LYS A 221 -35.79 53.61 40.84
N GLN A 222 -36.06 52.97 41.98
CA GLN A 222 -37.33 53.13 42.68
C GLN A 222 -37.20 53.61 44.13
N VAL A 223 -36.47 54.69 44.40
CA VAL A 223 -36.78 55.59 45.55
C VAL A 223 -36.31 57.02 45.27
N ARG A 224 -37.23 57.90 44.81
CA ARG A 224 -37.57 59.21 45.42
C ARG A 224 -38.38 60.07 44.44
N THR A 225 -39.68 60.14 44.69
CA THR A 225 -40.42 61.39 45.03
C THR A 225 -41.62 60.97 45.86
#